data_AF-A0A918NTZ4-F1
#
_entry.id   AF-A0A918NTZ4-F1
#
_cell.length_a   1.000
_cell.length_b   1.000
_cell.length_c   1.000
_cell.angle_alpha   90.00
_cell.angle_beta   90.00
_cell.angle_gamma   90.00
#
_symmetry.space_group_name_H-M   'P 1'
#
loop_
_entity.id
_entity.type
_entity.pdbx_description
1 polymer ?
#
loop_
_entity_poly.entity_id
_entity_poly.type
_entity_poly.pdbx_seq_one_letter_code
_entity_poly.pdbx_strand_id
1 'polypeptide(L)'
;MRPHRGPPHARFRAAAPTGARRCAHPLTRGESDRIVTPAYGAAYADALGRGRPEIVPEAGHLPQTEQPEATFALIDTDLRETGAGSSRTL
;
A
#
# COMPACT_ATOMS: atom_id res chain seq x y z
N MET A 1 12.75 -17.01 30.38
CA MET A 1 11.91 -16.06 29.63
C MET A 1 11.79 -16.57 28.20
N ARG A 2 10.60 -16.99 27.73
CA ARG A 2 10.39 -17.51 26.38
C ARG A 2 10.00 -16.35 25.43
N PRO A 3 10.51 -16.29 24.20
CA PRO A 3 10.04 -15.30 23.23
C PRO A 3 8.58 -15.60 22.84
N HIS A 4 7.74 -14.57 22.87
CA HIS A 4 6.35 -14.63 22.45
C HIS A 4 6.29 -14.83 20.93
N ARG A 5 5.95 -16.05 20.50
CA ARG A 5 5.66 -16.35 19.09
C ARG A 5 4.30 -15.73 18.76
N GLY A 6 4.30 -14.59 18.08
CA GLY A 6 3.09 -13.93 17.59
C GLY A 6 2.25 -14.87 16.72
N PRO A 7 0.92 -14.63 16.61
CA PRO A 7 0.03 -15.52 15.88
C PRO A 7 0.45 -15.64 14.41
N PRO A 8 0.27 -16.81 13.77
CA PRO A 8 0.54 -16.96 12.35
C PRO A 8 -0.35 -15.99 11.58
N HIS A 9 0.24 -15.10 10.79
CA HIS A 9 -0.50 -14.24 9.86
C HIS A 9 -1.44 -15.13 9.06
N ALA A 10 -2.74 -14.91 9.22
CA ALA A 10 -3.75 -15.60 8.45
C ALA A 10 -3.37 -15.47 6.97
N ARG A 11 -3.28 -16.60 6.26
CA ARG A 11 -3.09 -16.60 4.82
C ARG A 11 -4.35 -16.00 4.22
N PHE A 12 -4.32 -14.71 3.91
CA PHE A 12 -5.36 -14.07 3.13
C PHE A 12 -5.34 -14.70 1.73
N ARG A 13 -6.22 -15.68 1.50
CA ARG A 13 -6.45 -16.21 0.16
C ARG A 13 -7.38 -15.22 -0.53
N ALA A 14 -6.80 -14.27 -1.25
CA ALA A 14 -7.55 -13.43 -2.15
C ALA A 14 -8.25 -14.35 -3.18
N ALA A 15 -9.57 -14.50 -3.05
CA ALA A 15 -10.36 -14.95 -4.19
C ALA A 15 -10.29 -13.82 -5.22
N ALA A 16 -9.74 -14.09 -6.40
CA ALA A 16 -9.65 -13.09 -7.46
C ALA A 16 -11.07 -12.57 -7.77
N PRO A 17 -11.37 -11.28 -7.53
CA PRO A 17 -12.69 -10.76 -7.81
C PRO A 17 -12.82 -10.56 -9.31
N THR A 18 -13.73 -11.33 -9.93
CA THR A 18 -14.29 -11.08 -11.25
C THR A 18 -14.99 -9.70 -11.20
N GLY A 19 -14.23 -8.62 -11.44
CA GLY A 19 -14.73 -7.23 -11.41
C GLY A 19 -13.91 -6.22 -10.60
N ALA A 20 -12.57 -6.35 -10.54
CA ALA A 20 -11.72 -5.37 -9.84
C ALA A 20 -11.95 -3.93 -10.36
N ARG A 21 -12.29 -3.01 -9.44
CA ARG A 21 -12.39 -1.58 -9.73
C ARG A 21 -11.04 -1.07 -10.21
N ARG A 22 -11.00 -0.47 -11.40
CA ARG A 22 -9.82 0.14 -12.02
C ARG A 22 -9.55 1.52 -11.41
N CYS A 23 -9.28 1.57 -10.11
CA CYS A 23 -8.80 2.79 -9.46
C CYS A 23 -7.32 2.59 -9.17
N ALA A 24 -6.47 3.44 -9.76
CA ALA A 24 -5.10 3.57 -9.26
C ALA A 24 -5.20 4.15 -7.85
N HIS A 25 -4.65 3.44 -6.88
CA HIS A 25 -4.70 3.84 -5.48
C HIS A 25 -3.30 3.66 -4.90
N PRO A 26 -2.60 4.76 -4.55
CA PRO A 26 -1.30 4.66 -3.92
C PRO A 26 -1.50 4.06 -2.52
N LEU A 27 -0.86 2.92 -2.27
CA LEU A 27 -0.90 2.23 -1.00
C LEU A 27 0.33 2.64 -0.18
N THR A 28 0.36 3.89 0.27
CA THR A 28 1.45 4.38 1.12
C THR A 28 1.30 3.86 2.54
N ARG A 29 2.36 3.26 3.09
CA ARG A 29 2.38 2.76 4.47
C ARG A 29 3.70 3.07 5.17
N GLY A 30 3.65 3.40 6.46
CA GLY A 30 4.86 3.42 7.28
C GLY A 30 5.42 2.02 7.55
N GLU A 31 6.74 1.87 7.45
CA GLU A 31 7.47 0.63 7.72
C GLU A 31 7.12 -0.01 9.09
N SER A 32 6.94 0.83 10.11
CA SER A 32 6.69 0.43 11.50
C SER A 32 5.20 0.30 11.85
N ASP A 33 4.29 0.29 10.86
CA ASP A 33 2.86 0.11 11.12
C ASP A 33 2.56 -1.28 11.71
N ARG A 34 2.01 -1.29 12.93
CA ARG A 34 1.61 -2.50 13.66
C ARG A 34 0.12 -2.80 13.57
N ILE A 35 -0.70 -1.89 13.04
CA ILE A 35 -2.14 -2.03 12.88
C ILE A 35 -2.42 -2.68 11.52
N VAL A 36 -1.84 -2.11 10.47
CA VAL A 36 -1.92 -2.65 9.12
C VAL A 36 -0.49 -2.88 8.67
N THR A 37 0.03 -4.10 8.82
CA THR A 37 1.45 -4.36 8.57
C THR A 37 1.81 -4.26 7.09
N PRO A 38 3.07 -3.92 6.72
CA PRO A 38 3.59 -3.97 5.35
C PRO A 38 3.11 -5.19 4.55
N ALA A 39 3.20 -6.37 5.14
CA ALA A 39 2.76 -7.63 4.54
C ALA A 39 1.25 -7.66 4.19
N TYR A 40 0.39 -7.08 5.04
CA TYR A 40 -1.05 -7.01 4.75
C TYR A 40 -1.34 -6.14 3.53
N GLY A 41 -0.64 -5.01 3.39
CA GLY A 41 -0.86 -4.11 2.24
C GLY A 41 -0.32 -4.66 0.94
N ALA A 42 0.75 -5.45 0.97
CA ALA A 42 1.18 -6.21 -0.20
C ALA A 42 0.10 -7.22 -0.64
N ALA A 43 -0.50 -7.96 0.29
CA ALA A 43 -1.62 -8.87 -0.02
C ALA A 43 -2.86 -8.11 -0.52
N TYR A 44 -3.14 -6.93 0.03
CA TYR A 44 -4.23 -6.07 -0.41
C TYR A 44 -4.00 -5.51 -1.83
N ALA A 45 -2.77 -5.10 -2.12
CA ALA A 45 -2.34 -4.61 -3.44
C ALA A 45 -2.50 -5.68 -4.53
N ASP A 46 -2.08 -6.91 -4.23
CA ASP A 46 -2.22 -8.07 -5.11
C ASP A 46 -3.70 -8.36 -5.44
N ALA A 47 -4.57 -8.30 -4.43
CA ALA A 47 -6.01 -8.50 -4.61
C ALA A 47 -6.67 -7.44 -5.51
N LEU A 48 -6.10 -6.24 -5.60
CA LEU A 48 -6.60 -5.15 -6.45
C LEU A 48 -6.04 -5.21 -7.89
N GLY A 49 -5.04 -6.06 -8.16
CA GLY A 49 -4.46 -6.26 -9.49
C GLY A 49 -3.68 -5.07 -10.08
N ARG A 50 -3.61 -3.94 -9.36
CA ARG A 50 -2.85 -2.72 -9.74
C ARG A 50 -2.31 -1.93 -8.54
N GLY A 51 -2.36 -2.48 -7.33
CA GLY A 51 -1.77 -1.79 -6.17
C GLY A 51 -0.25 -1.85 -6.23
N ARG A 52 0.42 -0.70 -6.16
CA ARG A 52 1.85 -0.62 -5.84
C ARG A 52 1.96 -0.11 -4.40
N PRO A 53 2.35 -0.97 -3.43
CA PRO A 53 2.55 -0.52 -2.07
C PRO A 53 3.87 0.24 -1.98
N GLU A 54 3.79 1.50 -1.55
CA GLU A 54 4.95 2.34 -1.28
C GLU A 54 5.19 2.39 0.23
N ILE A 55 6.44 2.21 0.65
CA ILE A 55 6.80 2.19 2.07
C ILE A 55 7.52 3.48 2.42
N VAL A 56 7.01 4.18 3.43
CA VAL A 56 7.67 5.34 4.04
C VAL A 56 8.55 4.81 5.17
N PRO A 57 9.89 4.90 5.05
CA PRO A 57 10.82 4.42 6.08
C PRO A 57 10.60 5.18 7.38
N GLU A 58 10.85 4.60 8.56
CA GLU A 58 10.75 5.27 9.87
C GLU A 58 9.36 5.87 10.23
N ALA A 59 8.31 5.56 9.46
CA ALA A 59 6.93 5.94 9.76
C ALA A 59 6.12 4.74 10.27
N GLY A 60 5.11 5.01 11.08
CA GLY A 60 4.12 4.09 11.61
C GLY A 60 2.79 4.14 10.86
N HIS A 61 1.69 4.23 11.61
CA HIS A 61 0.34 4.07 11.03
C HIS A 61 -0.15 5.30 10.25
N LEU A 62 0.37 6.49 10.59
CA LEU A 62 -0.05 7.76 10.00
C LEU A 62 1.14 8.44 9.31
N PRO A 63 1.68 7.86 8.23
CA PRO A 63 2.87 8.36 7.56
C PRO A 63 2.70 9.81 7.07
N GLN A 64 1.48 10.23 6.70
CA GLN A 64 1.19 11.61 6.29
C GLN A 64 1.39 12.66 7.39
N THR A 65 1.33 12.27 8.67
CA THR A 65 1.53 13.17 9.81
C THR A 65 2.97 13.08 10.32
N GLU A 66 3.54 11.86 10.30
CA GLU A 66 4.87 11.58 10.85
C GLU A 66 5.98 11.99 9.87
N GLN A 67 5.77 11.79 8.57
CA GLN A 67 6.69 12.15 7.48
C GLN A 67 5.91 12.69 6.27
N PRO A 68 5.37 13.91 6.37
CA PRO A 68 4.53 14.49 5.33
C PRO A 68 5.28 14.65 4.00
N GLU A 69 6.54 15.08 4.02
CA GLU A 69 7.32 15.32 2.80
C GLU A 69 7.53 14.03 2.00
N ALA A 70 7.95 12.95 2.69
CA ALA A 70 8.16 11.65 2.06
C ALA A 70 6.83 11.08 1.54
N THR A 71 5.76 11.21 2.31
CA THR A 71 4.42 10.74 1.94
C THR A 71 3.88 11.46 0.71
N PHE A 72 3.98 12.79 0.68
CA PHE A 72 3.48 13.58 -0.44
C PHE A 72 4.32 13.41 -1.71
N ALA A 73 5.64 13.23 -1.60
CA ALA A 73 6.48 12.93 -2.76
C ALA A 73 6.06 11.62 -3.47
N LEU A 74 5.70 10.59 -2.70
CA LEU A 74 5.20 9.32 -3.25
C LEU A 74 3.84 9.50 -3.94
N ILE A 75 2.92 10.25 -3.32
CA ILE A 75 1.60 10.54 -3.90
C ILE A 75 1.75 11.33 -5.20
N ASP A 76 2.58 12.37 -5.22
CA ASP A 76 2.84 13.18 -6.41
C ASP A 76 3.43 12.35 -7.56
N THR A 77 4.31 11.41 -7.24
CA THR A 77 4.90 10.50 -8.23
C THR A 77 3.83 9.59 -8.84
N ASP A 78 3.00 8.95 -8.02
CA ASP A 78 1.89 8.12 -8.49
C ASP A 78 0.89 8.92 -9.34
N LEU A 79 0.55 10.15 -8.93
CA LEU A 79 -0.35 11.03 -9.69
C LEU A 79 0.21 11.38 -11.07
N ARG A 80 1.51 11.60 -11.19
CA ARG A 80 2.17 11.87 -12.49
C ARG A 80 2.15 10.63 -13.38
N GLU A 81 2.44 9.46 -12.83
CA GLU A 81 2.47 8.20 -13.59
C GLU A 81 1.06 7.78 -14.07
N THR A 82 0.07 7.92 -13.21
CA THR A 82 -1.33 7.60 -13.50
C THR A 82 -1.97 8.63 -14.43
N GLY A 83 -1.65 9.92 -14.26
CA GLY A 83 -2.08 11.00 -15.13
C GLY A 83 -1.49 10.88 -16.54
N ALA A 84 -0.20 10.55 -16.65
CA ALA A 84 0.47 10.33 -17.93
C ALA A 84 -0.10 9.11 -18.70
N GLY A 85 -0.52 8.06 -17.99
CA GLY A 85 -1.22 6.91 -18.57
C GLY A 85 -2.69 7.17 -18.96
N SER A 86 -3.27 8.29 -18.51
CA SER A 86 -4.67 8.68 -18.77
C SER A 86 -4.80 9.66 -19.95
N SER A 87 -3.70 10.05 -20.61
CA SER A 87 -3.73 10.77 -21.88
C SER A 87 -4.37 9.89 -22.95
N ARG A 88 -5.69 9.96 -22.99
CA ARG A 88 -6.55 9.35 -23.99
C ARG A 88 -6.14 9.91 -25.35
N THR A 89 -5.45 9.09 -26.13
CA THR A 89 -5.21 9.35 -27.56
C THR A 89 -6.56 9.68 -28.20
N LEU A 90 -6.72 10.95 -28.60
CA LEU A 90 -7.76 11.40 -29.52
C LEU A 90 -7.12 11.53 -30.90
#